data_AF-A0A926T7W4-F1
#
_entry.id   AF-A0A926T7W4-F1
#
_cell.length_a   1.000
_cell.length_b   1.000
_cell.length_c   1.000
_cell.angle_alpha   90.00
_cell.angle_beta   90.00
_cell.angle_gamma   90.00
#
_symmetry.space_group_name_H-M   'P 1'
#
loop_
_entity.id
_entity.type
_entity.pdbx_description
1 polymer ?
#
loop_
_entity_poly.entity_id
_entity_poly.type
_entity_poly.pdbx_seq_one_letter_code
_entity_poly.pdbx_strand_id
1 'polypeptide(L)'
;MPPRWPRKPDRQDPAYRRLDDRMNFAIHVAAFGACNSSIWFFRNLQSSAWNWTPWLTGIWLTVLLGHALYVFAIADYSDSAPASLSKASSESGPPSS
;
A
#
# COMPACT_ATOMS: atom_id res chain seq x y z
N MET A 1 -17.27 19.48 3.55
CA MET A 1 -17.26 19.16 2.10
C MET A 1 -16.23 18.07 1.87
N PRO A 2 -16.53 17.00 1.10
CA PRO A 2 -15.50 16.02 0.79
C PRO A 2 -14.41 16.68 -0.07
N PRO A 3 -13.13 16.56 0.31
CA PRO A 3 -12.03 17.12 -0.47
C PRO A 3 -12.03 16.50 -1.88
N ARG A 4 -12.09 17.36 -2.89
CA ARG A 4 -12.18 17.00 -4.32
C ARG A 4 -10.78 17.12 -4.92
N TRP A 5 -10.32 16.04 -5.57
CA TRP A 5 -9.00 16.01 -6.19
C TRP A 5 -8.96 16.98 -7.40
N PRO A 6 -7.99 17.90 -7.50
CA PRO A 6 -7.98 18.93 -8.55
C PRO A 6 -7.69 18.40 -9.97
N ARG A 7 -7.17 17.17 -10.09
CA ARG A 7 -6.81 16.51 -11.36
C ARG A 7 -7.22 15.03 -11.34
N LYS A 8 -7.34 14.41 -12.52
CA LYS A 8 -7.53 12.96 -12.62
C LYS A 8 -6.30 12.27 -12.01
N PRO A 9 -6.44 11.39 -11.00
CA PRO A 9 -5.31 10.68 -10.42
C PRO A 9 -4.58 9.89 -11.51
N ASP A 10 -3.30 10.16 -11.68
CA ASP A 10 -2.41 9.39 -12.55
C ASP A 10 -1.65 8.38 -11.69
N ARG A 11 -1.37 7.18 -12.22
CA ARG A 11 -0.62 6.13 -11.52
C ARG A 11 0.81 6.56 -11.17
N GLN A 12 1.32 7.58 -11.83
CA GLN A 12 2.64 8.14 -11.56
C GLN A 12 2.67 9.01 -10.29
N ASP A 13 1.51 9.50 -9.83
CA ASP A 13 1.39 10.35 -8.64
C ASP A 13 1.79 9.56 -7.37
N PRO A 14 2.84 10.00 -6.64
CA PRO A 14 3.27 9.34 -5.41
C PRO A 14 2.19 9.29 -4.33
N ALA A 15 1.29 10.29 -4.25
CA ALA A 15 0.21 10.30 -3.27
C ALA A 15 -0.85 9.25 -3.58
N TYR A 16 -1.14 9.02 -4.86
CA TYR A 16 -2.05 7.97 -5.31
C TYR A 16 -1.45 6.57 -5.09
N ARG A 17 -0.16 6.38 -5.41
CA ARG A 17 0.55 5.10 -5.17
C ARG A 17 0.59 4.71 -3.69
N ARG A 18 0.89 5.67 -2.79
CA ARG A 18 0.85 5.45 -1.34
C ARG A 18 -0.51 4.95 -0.85
N LEU A 19 -1.59 5.50 -1.39
CA LEU A 19 -2.95 5.12 -1.00
C LEU A 19 -3.30 3.73 -1.52
N ASP A 20 -3.00 3.47 -2.80
CA ASP A 20 -3.27 2.19 -3.46
C ASP A 20 -2.53 1.03 -2.77
N ASP A 21 -1.24 1.19 -2.46
CA ASP A 21 -0.44 0.17 -1.77
C ASP A 21 -0.97 -0.14 -0.36
N ARG A 22 -1.43 0.88 0.38
CA ARG A 22 -2.04 0.69 1.70
C ARG A 22 -3.39 -0.02 1.64
N MET A 23 -4.22 0.33 0.65
CA MET A 23 -5.51 -0.32 0.44
C MET A 23 -5.34 -1.77 -0.02
N ASN A 24 -4.41 -2.05 -0.92
CA ASN A 24 -4.05 -3.41 -1.31
C ASN A 24 -3.56 -4.22 -0.10
N PHE A 25 -2.68 -3.64 0.72
CA PHE A 25 -2.25 -4.28 1.96
C PHE A 25 -3.43 -4.59 2.91
N ALA A 26 -4.33 -3.63 3.12
CA ALA A 26 -5.51 -3.83 3.97
C ALA A 26 -6.42 -4.95 3.46
N ILE A 27 -6.61 -5.08 2.14
CA ILE A 27 -7.38 -6.18 1.54
C ILE A 27 -6.70 -7.52 1.82
N HIS A 28 -5.37 -7.60 1.72
CA HIS A 28 -4.64 -8.83 2.04
C HIS A 28 -4.78 -9.21 3.52
N VAL A 29 -4.72 -8.23 4.44
CA VAL A 29 -4.97 -8.45 5.87
C VAL A 29 -6.40 -8.98 6.10
N ALA A 30 -7.39 -8.39 5.46
CA ALA A 30 -8.78 -8.81 5.58
C ALA A 30 -9.00 -10.22 5.03
N ALA A 31 -8.44 -10.54 3.86
CA ALA A 31 -8.51 -11.87 3.26
C ALA A 31 -7.81 -12.92 4.15
N PHE A 32 -6.62 -12.59 4.67
CA PHE A 32 -5.91 -13.44 5.62
C PHE A 32 -6.76 -13.69 6.86
N GLY A 33 -7.34 -12.66 7.47
CA GLY A 33 -8.21 -12.81 8.64
C GLY A 33 -9.44 -13.67 8.36
N ALA A 34 -10.15 -13.39 7.27
CA ALA A 34 -11.38 -14.09 6.90
C ALA A 34 -11.12 -15.57 6.58
N CYS A 35 -10.12 -15.88 5.77
CA CYS A 35 -9.81 -17.25 5.38
C CYS A 35 -9.25 -18.06 6.55
N ASN A 36 -8.27 -17.52 7.29
CA ASN A 36 -7.66 -18.25 8.39
C ASN A 36 -8.65 -18.44 9.54
N SER A 37 -9.45 -17.43 9.92
CA SER A 37 -10.49 -17.61 10.93
C SER A 37 -11.52 -18.67 10.52
N SER A 38 -11.94 -18.69 9.25
CA SER A 38 -12.86 -19.71 8.74
C SER A 38 -12.25 -21.11 8.84
N ILE A 39 -11.02 -21.31 8.34
CA ILE A 39 -10.33 -22.61 8.37
C ILE A 39 -10.18 -23.09 9.82
N TRP A 40 -9.75 -22.22 10.73
CA TRP A 40 -9.60 -22.57 12.14
C TRP A 40 -10.94 -22.85 12.81
N PHE A 41 -12.00 -22.11 12.50
CA PHE A 41 -13.35 -22.37 13.00
C PHE A 41 -13.83 -23.76 12.58
N PHE A 42 -13.75 -24.08 11.28
CA PHE A 42 -14.12 -25.40 10.78
C PHE A 42 -13.25 -26.49 11.42
N ARG A 43 -11.93 -26.30 11.51
CA ARG A 43 -11.04 -27.28 12.14
C ARG A 43 -11.46 -27.63 13.58
N ASN A 44 -11.93 -26.65 14.35
CA ASN A 44 -12.49 -26.88 15.69
C ASN A 44 -13.82 -27.64 15.63
N LEU A 45 -14.74 -27.30 14.72
CA LEU A 45 -16.03 -28.00 14.58
C LEU A 45 -15.88 -29.50 14.28
N GLN A 46 -14.92 -29.86 13.42
CA GLN A 46 -14.67 -31.25 13.02
C GLN A 46 -13.63 -31.96 13.91
N SER A 47 -13.15 -31.31 14.98
CA SER A 47 -12.08 -31.84 15.87
C SER A 47 -10.89 -32.42 15.10
N SER A 48 -10.55 -31.80 13.97
CA SER A 48 -9.57 -32.34 13.03
C SER A 48 -8.18 -31.77 13.32
N ALA A 49 -7.20 -32.65 13.56
CA ALA A 49 -5.82 -32.28 13.81
C ALA A 49 -5.02 -32.16 12.50
N TRP A 50 -5.40 -31.21 11.64
CA TRP A 50 -4.69 -30.98 10.38
C TRP A 50 -3.33 -30.35 10.62
N ASN A 51 -2.28 -31.15 10.49
CA ASN A 51 -0.88 -30.71 10.70
C ASN A 51 -0.44 -29.60 9.74
N TRP A 52 -1.08 -29.45 8.58
CA TRP A 52 -0.73 -28.43 7.58
C TRP A 52 -1.33 -27.05 7.88
N THR A 53 -2.40 -26.95 8.68
CA THR A 53 -3.06 -25.67 9.00
C THR A 53 -2.10 -24.64 9.62
N PRO A 54 -1.29 -24.96 10.65
CA PRO A 54 -0.35 -24.00 11.21
C PRO A 54 0.72 -23.56 10.20
N TRP A 55 1.19 -24.46 9.33
CA TRP A 55 2.15 -24.11 8.27
C TRP A 55 1.56 -23.15 7.25
N LEU A 56 0.33 -23.40 6.79
CA LEU A 56 -0.37 -22.50 5.88
C LEU A 56 -0.52 -21.11 6.50
N THR A 57 -1.00 -21.04 7.75
CA THR A 57 -1.19 -19.76 8.44
C THR A 57 0.14 -19.04 8.69
N GLY A 58 1.19 -19.79 9.01
CA GLY A 58 2.53 -19.25 9.29
C GLY A 58 3.20 -18.67 8.05
N ILE A 59 3.26 -19.45 6.96
CA ILE A 59 3.87 -19.00 5.69
C ILE A 59 3.10 -17.80 5.14
N TRP A 60 1.76 -17.84 5.16
CA TRP A 60 0.94 -16.73 4.68
C TRP A 60 1.15 -15.48 5.55
N LEU A 61 1.23 -15.62 6.87
CA LEU A 61 1.56 -14.51 7.77
C LEU A 61 2.94 -13.92 7.46
N THR A 62 3.95 -14.75 7.19
CA THR A 62 5.30 -14.30 6.81
C THR A 62 5.28 -13.47 5.51
N VAL A 63 4.54 -13.93 4.48
CA VAL A 63 4.38 -13.17 3.23
C VAL A 63 3.71 -11.83 3.51
N LEU A 64 2.69 -11.81 4.38
CA LEU A 64 1.95 -10.61 4.73
C LEU A 64 2.83 -9.60 5.50
N LEU A 65 3.67 -10.08 6.42
CA LEU A 65 4.68 -9.26 7.10
C LEU A 65 5.73 -8.72 6.13
N GLY A 66 6.20 -9.53 5.17
CA GLY A 66 7.09 -9.07 4.11
C GLY A 66 6.47 -7.97 3.26
N HIS A 67 5.19 -8.11 2.91
CA HIS A 67 4.45 -7.08 2.19
C HIS A 67 4.26 -5.80 3.03
N ALA A 68 4.00 -5.93 4.34
CA ALA A 68 3.95 -4.78 5.25
C ALA A 68 5.27 -4.02 5.26
N LEU A 69 6.40 -4.72 5.44
CA LEU A 69 7.73 -4.11 5.44
C LEU A 69 8.02 -3.39 4.12
N TYR A 70 7.64 -3.99 2.99
CA TYR A 70 7.79 -3.35 1.68
C TYR A 70 7.03 -2.01 1.60
N VAL A 71 5.73 -2.00 1.93
CA VAL A 71 4.87 -0.82 1.82
C VAL A 71 5.25 0.28 2.82
N PHE A 72 5.65 -0.08 4.04
CA PHE A 72 5.93 0.88 5.11
C PHE A 72 7.38 1.36 5.19
N ALA A 73 8.36 0.50 4.89
CA ALA A 73 9.78 0.80 5.11
C ALA A 73 10.58 1.03 3.82
N ILE A 74 10.22 0.35 2.72
CA ILE A 74 11.03 0.35 1.49
C ILE A 74 10.43 1.25 0.41
N ALA A 75 9.11 1.43 0.40
CA ALA A 75 8.45 2.21 -0.63
C ALA A 75 8.90 3.69 -0.56
N ASP A 76 9.85 4.02 -1.45
CA ASP A 76 10.28 5.38 -1.67
C ASP A 76 9.32 6.07 -2.64
N TYR A 77 8.79 7.17 -2.16
CA TYR A 77 7.82 8.00 -2.87
C TYR A 77 8.38 9.43 -3.02
N SER A 78 9.71 9.58 -3.01
CA SER A 78 10.44 10.85 -3.04
C SER A 78 10.39 11.59 -4.39
N ASP A 79 9.87 10.99 -5.46
CA ASP A 79 9.70 11.68 -6.74
C ASP A 79 8.49 12.60 -6.75
N SER A 80 8.66 13.82 -6.23
CA SER A 80 8.02 15.05 -6.71
C SER A 80 8.66 16.28 -6.04
N ALA A 81 9.94 16.55 -6.31
CA ALA A 81 10.35 17.95 -6.41
C ALA A 81 9.68 18.48 -7.69
N PRO A 82 8.66 19.34 -7.61
CA PRO A 82 7.97 19.75 -8.81
C PRO A 82 8.94 20.54 -9.68
N ALA A 83 9.09 20.13 -10.94
CA ALA A 83 9.84 20.84 -11.98
C ALA A 83 9.40 22.30 -12.17
N SER A 84 8.32 22.74 -11.51
CA SER A 84 7.88 24.14 -11.45
C SER A 84 8.83 25.06 -10.66
N LEU A 85 9.66 24.53 -9.77
CA LEU A 85 10.66 25.34 -9.04
C LEU A 85 11.88 25.69 -9.90
N SER A 86 12.16 24.90 -10.96
CA SER A 86 13.23 25.21 -11.91
C SER A 86 12.83 26.32 -12.89
N LYS A 87 11.54 26.39 -13.28
CA LYS A 87 11.08 27.37 -14.28
C LYS A 87 10.94 28.79 -13.72
N ALA A 88 10.60 28.92 -12.44
CA ALA A 88 10.43 30.22 -11.78
C ALA A 88 11.76 30.98 -11.58
N SER A 89 12.90 30.28 -11.48
CA SER A 89 14.21 30.93 -11.32
C SER A 89 14.81 31.44 -12.63
N SER A 90 14.29 30.99 -13.78
CA SER A 90 14.78 31.37 -15.12
C SER A 90 14.02 32.55 -15.76
N GLU A 91 12.91 33.01 -15.16
CA GLU A 91 12.06 34.06 -15.72
C GLU A 91 12.17 35.41 -15.00
N SER A 92 13.01 35.52 -13.96
CA SER A 92 13.30 36.77 -13.24
C SER A 92 14.56 37.48 -13.79
N GLY A 93 14.69 37.57 -15.12
CA GLY A 93 15.67 38.47 -15.76
C GLY A 93 15.14 39.91 -15.72
N PRO A 94 15.98 40.92 -15.40
CA PRO A 94 15.50 42.30 -15.24
C PRO A 94 14.97 42.85 -16.57
N PRO A 95 13.94 43.72 -16.55
CA PRO A 95 13.49 44.40 -17.76
C PRO A 95 14.62 45.30 -18.29
N SER A 96 15.16 44.93 -19.45
CA SER A 96 16.08 45.76 -20.21
C SER A 96 15.30 46.86 -20.93
N SER A 97 15.64 48.10 -20.57
CA SER A 97 15.54 49.36 -21.34
C SER A 97 14.17 49.99 -21.52
#